data_AF-A0A529K3S8-F1
#
_entry.id   AF-A0A529K3S8-F1
#
_cell.length_a   1.000
_cell.length_b   1.000
_cell.length_c   1.000
_cell.angle_alpha   90.00
_cell.angle_beta   90.00
_cell.angle_gamma   90.00
#
_symmetry.space_group_name_H-M   'P 1'
#
loop_
_entity.id
_entity.type
_entity.pdbx_description
1 polymer ?
#
loop_
_entity_poly.entity_id
_entity_poly.type
_entity_poly.pdbx_seq_one_letter_code
_entity_poly.pdbx_strand_id
1 'polypeptide(L)'
;MTLALTEDLLARIDRKIEDAGPGPGLRNLKDRDYAEIRKQLLAGRWRGTRERPGLMLALDRGGSCRGVVYRLPDLDIEAAIDRLLRREMSANPPTNIPRWVSVRGAGGNLRAIAFVADRSGPAYAADLPEQTTVEILSLAAGHIGSCADYLRRTVVQLEARNIRDATLWRLQGKVAAYLTSLQSGTPLPAPT
;
A
#
# COMPACT_ATOMS: atom_id res chain seq x y z
N MET A 1 6.46 -28.11 -1.58
CA MET A 1 6.59 -27.19 -0.44
C MET A 1 6.37 -25.78 -0.97
N THR A 2 5.22 -25.16 -0.69
CA THR A 2 4.87 -23.84 -1.24
C THR A 2 5.66 -22.77 -0.48
N LEU A 3 6.58 -22.07 -1.16
CA LEU A 3 7.32 -20.96 -0.55
C LEU A 3 6.36 -19.82 -0.20
N ALA A 4 6.49 -19.23 0.99
CA ALA A 4 5.69 -18.10 1.46
C ALA A 4 6.56 -17.11 2.24
N LEU A 5 6.10 -15.87 2.39
CA LEU A 5 6.82 -14.87 3.17
C LEU A 5 6.73 -15.21 4.66
N THR A 6 7.88 -15.32 5.32
CA THR A 6 8.00 -15.57 6.75
C THR A 6 8.56 -14.34 7.45
N GLU A 7 8.42 -14.28 8.79
CA GLU A 7 9.06 -13.23 9.59
C GLU A 7 10.58 -13.20 9.38
N ASP A 8 11.24 -14.36 9.28
CA ASP A 8 12.69 -14.45 9.02
C ASP A 8 13.11 -13.85 7.67
N LEU A 9 12.25 -13.97 6.64
CA LEU A 9 12.49 -13.33 5.36
C LEU A 9 12.25 -11.81 5.43
N LEU A 10 11.28 -11.38 6.22
CA LEU A 10 11.01 -9.96 6.43
C LEU A 10 12.10 -9.26 7.23
N ALA A 11 12.66 -9.91 8.24
CA ALA A 11 13.77 -9.37 9.03
C ALA A 11 15.00 -9.03 8.17
N ARG A 12 15.21 -9.74 7.05
CA ARG A 12 16.32 -9.49 6.11
C ARG A 12 16.16 -8.22 5.28
N ILE A 13 14.94 -7.71 5.18
CA ILE A 13 14.61 -6.50 4.40
C ILE A 13 14.12 -5.36 5.30
N ASP A 14 13.97 -5.60 6.61
CA ASP A 14 13.60 -4.56 7.54
C ASP A 14 14.73 -3.53 7.55
N ARG A 15 14.36 -2.31 7.19
CA ARG A 15 15.27 -1.18 7.17
C ARG A 15 14.71 -0.17 8.13
N LYS A 16 15.43 0.05 9.21
CA LYS A 16 15.24 1.25 10.02
C LYS A 16 15.68 2.43 9.15
N ILE A 17 14.74 3.04 8.44
CA ILE A 17 14.96 4.29 7.74
C ILE A 17 14.95 5.35 8.83
N GLU A 18 16.14 5.76 9.26
CA GLU A 18 16.28 6.91 10.15
C GLU A 18 15.69 8.12 9.43
N ASP A 19 14.71 8.74 10.06
CA ASP A 19 14.28 10.08 9.69
C ASP A 19 15.50 10.98 9.90
N ALA A 20 16.17 11.37 8.81
CA ALA A 20 17.35 12.22 8.84
C ALA A 20 17.07 13.59 9.49
N GLY A 21 15.80 13.86 9.83
CA GLY A 21 15.35 15.12 10.33
C GLY A 21 15.48 16.19 9.25
N PRO A 22 15.06 17.41 9.58
CA PRO A 22 15.29 18.54 8.69
C PRO A 22 16.79 18.78 8.48
N GLY A 23 17.22 18.92 7.22
CA GLY A 23 18.60 19.29 6.89
C GLY A 23 19.03 20.63 7.54
N PRO A 24 20.35 20.84 7.75
CA PRO A 24 20.85 22.05 8.42
C PRO A 24 20.43 23.33 7.67
N GLY A 25 19.82 24.29 8.40
CA GLY A 25 19.35 25.58 7.86
C GLY A 25 17.84 25.85 7.96
N LEU A 26 17.08 25.05 8.72
CA LEU A 26 15.63 25.21 8.81
C LEU A 26 15.21 26.53 9.51
N ARG A 27 14.43 27.34 8.80
CA ARG A 27 13.65 28.46 9.38
C ARG A 27 12.30 27.95 9.90
N ASN A 28 11.73 28.68 10.86
CA ASN A 28 10.35 28.45 11.29
C ASN A 28 9.38 28.50 10.10
N LEU A 29 8.61 27.42 9.95
CA LEU A 29 7.73 27.16 8.83
C LEU A 29 6.40 27.89 9.03
N LYS A 30 5.92 28.59 8.00
CA LYS A 30 4.56 29.16 7.93
C LYS A 30 3.59 28.10 7.40
N ASP A 31 2.28 28.29 7.55
CA ASP A 31 1.24 27.32 7.13
C ASP A 31 1.39 26.82 5.69
N ARG A 32 1.85 27.67 4.77
CA ARG A 32 2.15 27.29 3.37
C ARG A 32 3.33 26.32 3.25
N ASP A 33 4.30 26.43 4.14
CA ASP A 33 5.51 25.60 4.16
C ASP A 33 5.17 24.21 4.73
N TYR A 34 4.19 24.12 5.65
CA TYR A 34 3.61 22.83 6.07
C TYR A 34 2.90 22.11 4.93
N ALA A 35 2.25 22.80 4.00
CA ALA A 35 1.60 22.14 2.85
C ALA A 35 2.62 21.48 1.92
N GLU A 36 3.74 22.14 1.64
CA GLU A 36 4.81 21.59 0.80
C GLU A 36 5.66 20.54 1.53
N ILE A 37 5.93 20.71 2.83
CA ILE A 37 6.59 19.67 3.63
C ILE A 37 5.68 18.45 3.80
N ARG A 38 4.36 18.65 3.98
CA ARG A 38 3.39 17.56 3.94
C ARG A 38 3.40 16.87 2.58
N LYS A 39 3.54 17.59 1.47
CA LYS A 39 3.68 17.02 0.13
C LYS A 39 4.97 16.21 -0.01
N GLN A 40 6.07 16.65 0.58
CA GLN A 40 7.36 15.93 0.59
C GLN A 40 7.35 14.70 1.51
N LEU A 41 6.77 14.81 2.71
CA LEU A 41 6.57 13.68 3.64
C LEU A 41 5.59 12.65 3.07
N LEU A 42 4.52 13.09 2.41
CA LEU A 42 3.61 12.22 1.64
C LEU A 42 4.27 11.66 0.36
N ALA A 43 5.25 12.37 -0.21
CA ALA A 43 6.05 11.88 -1.34
C ALA A 43 7.11 10.85 -0.91
N GLY A 44 7.44 10.75 0.39
CA GLY A 44 8.07 9.59 1.00
C GLY A 44 7.07 8.43 1.02
N ARG A 45 6.83 7.85 -0.16
CA ARG A 45 5.76 6.89 -0.46
C ARG A 45 5.68 5.82 0.63
N TRP A 46 4.81 5.95 1.61
CA TRP A 46 4.46 4.96 2.64
C TRP A 46 5.40 3.73 2.78
N ARG A 47 5.32 2.79 1.82
CA ARG A 47 6.06 1.51 1.75
C ARG A 47 7.31 1.52 0.85
N GLY A 48 7.84 2.68 0.50
CA GLY A 48 8.97 2.93 -0.40
C GLY A 48 9.56 4.34 -0.23
N THR A 49 10.42 4.75 -1.15
CA THR A 49 11.02 6.08 -1.21
C THR A 49 10.67 6.79 -2.52
N ARG A 50 11.21 8.00 -2.74
CA ARG A 50 11.06 8.71 -4.01
C ARG A 50 11.77 7.96 -5.15
N GLU A 51 12.95 7.42 -4.86
CA GLU A 51 13.83 6.70 -5.79
C GLU A 51 13.34 5.27 -6.02
N ARG A 52 12.78 4.64 -4.97
CA ARG A 52 12.20 3.28 -5.03
C ARG A 52 10.75 3.29 -4.57
N PRO A 53 9.81 3.64 -5.45
CA PRO A 53 8.41 3.71 -5.09
C PRO A 53 7.87 2.34 -4.69
N GLY A 54 7.12 2.30 -3.58
CA GLY A 54 6.42 1.09 -3.15
C GLY A 54 5.11 0.88 -3.91
N LEU A 55 4.69 -0.39 -4.01
CA LEU A 55 3.37 -0.79 -4.49
C LEU A 55 2.43 -1.13 -3.33
N MET A 56 1.18 -0.72 -3.47
CA MET A 56 0.07 -1.04 -2.57
C MET A 56 -1.15 -1.46 -3.39
N LEU A 57 -2.07 -2.19 -2.76
CA LEU A 57 -3.29 -2.61 -3.44
C LEU A 57 -4.26 -1.44 -3.59
N ALA A 58 -4.95 -1.42 -4.73
CA ALA A 58 -6.07 -0.55 -4.99
C ALA A 58 -7.14 -1.34 -5.73
N LEU A 59 -8.41 -0.94 -5.56
CA LEU A 59 -9.50 -1.46 -6.39
C LEU A 59 -9.45 -0.76 -7.73
N ASP A 60 -9.33 -1.53 -8.80
CA ASP A 60 -9.36 -1.02 -10.17
C ASP A 60 -10.57 -1.59 -10.93
N ARG A 61 -10.81 -1.06 -12.13
CA ARG A 61 -11.78 -1.61 -13.08
C ARG A 61 -11.34 -3.00 -13.50
N GLY A 62 -12.14 -4.00 -13.19
CA GLY A 62 -11.94 -5.35 -13.70
C GLY A 62 -12.67 -6.39 -12.86
N GLY A 63 -13.52 -7.20 -13.50
CA GLY A 63 -14.16 -8.35 -12.91
C GLY A 63 -14.83 -8.09 -11.56
N SER A 64 -14.46 -8.88 -10.56
CA SER A 64 -14.96 -8.80 -9.19
C SER A 64 -13.89 -9.25 -8.21
N CYS A 65 -13.87 -8.68 -7.02
CA CYS A 65 -13.01 -9.12 -5.92
C CYS A 65 -13.85 -9.49 -4.69
N ARG A 66 -13.30 -10.33 -3.83
CA ARG A 66 -13.89 -10.61 -2.51
C ARG A 66 -13.30 -9.63 -1.49
N GLY A 67 -14.14 -9.12 -0.61
CA GLY A 67 -13.75 -8.13 0.40
C GLY A 67 -14.70 -8.14 1.58
N VAL A 68 -14.56 -7.13 2.43
CA VAL A 68 -15.44 -6.91 3.59
C VAL A 68 -16.15 -5.58 3.40
N VAL A 69 -17.43 -5.55 3.76
CA VAL A 69 -18.22 -4.32 3.83
C VAL A 69 -18.43 -3.96 5.29
N TYR A 70 -18.20 -2.69 5.63
CA TYR A 70 -18.45 -2.14 6.94
C TYR A 70 -19.69 -1.25 6.88
N ARG A 71 -20.60 -1.40 7.85
CA ARG A 71 -21.73 -0.49 8.05
C ARG A 71 -21.25 0.68 8.89
N LEU A 72 -21.43 1.90 8.40
CA LEU A 72 -21.18 3.10 9.20
C LEU A 72 -22.21 3.21 10.32
N PRO A 73 -21.86 3.85 11.46
CA PRO A 73 -22.81 4.06 12.55
C PRO A 73 -23.99 4.93 12.10
N ASP A 74 -25.17 4.67 12.67
CA ASP A 74 -26.41 5.40 12.35
C ASP A 74 -26.40 6.83 12.92
N LEU A 75 -25.68 7.05 14.02
CA LEU A 75 -25.51 8.36 14.63
C LEU A 75 -24.36 9.12 13.96
N ASP A 76 -24.63 10.37 13.55
CA ASP A 76 -23.65 11.28 12.96
C ASP A 76 -22.96 10.72 11.71
N ILE A 77 -23.79 10.25 10.77
CA ILE A 77 -23.34 9.69 9.49
C ILE A 77 -22.49 10.67 8.68
N GLU A 78 -22.79 11.97 8.76
CA GLU A 78 -22.04 13.02 8.08
C GLU A 78 -20.59 13.09 8.59
N ALA A 79 -20.38 13.13 9.91
CA ALA A 79 -19.03 13.09 10.46
C ALA A 79 -18.33 11.74 10.24
N ALA A 80 -19.07 10.63 10.17
CA ALA A 80 -18.50 9.34 9.81
C ALA A 80 -17.98 9.34 8.36
N ILE A 81 -18.75 9.90 7.43
CA ILE A 81 -18.37 10.04 6.02
C ILE A 81 -17.20 11.02 5.87
N ASP A 82 -17.23 12.18 6.53
CA ASP A 82 -16.14 13.16 6.47
C ASP A 82 -14.80 12.56 6.95
N ARG A 83 -14.81 11.84 8.08
CA ARG A 83 -13.62 11.11 8.57
C ARG A 83 -13.13 10.06 7.58
N LEU A 84 -14.05 9.32 6.96
CA LEU A 84 -13.71 8.32 5.96
C LEU A 84 -13.06 8.96 4.72
N LEU A 85 -13.65 10.02 4.17
CA LEU A 85 -13.13 10.75 3.02
C LEU A 85 -11.75 11.35 3.31
N ARG A 86 -11.56 11.99 4.47
CA ARG A 86 -10.26 12.55 4.86
C ARG A 86 -9.16 11.50 4.96
N ARG A 87 -9.48 10.31 5.46
CA ARG A 87 -8.53 9.20 5.59
C ARG A 87 -8.13 8.64 4.23
N GLU A 88 -9.11 8.36 3.38
CA GLU A 88 -8.91 7.65 2.11
C GLU A 88 -8.43 8.56 0.97
N MET A 89 -8.69 9.86 1.09
CA MET A 89 -8.32 10.89 0.10
C MET A 89 -7.32 11.90 0.68
N SER A 90 -6.51 11.49 1.65
CA SER A 90 -5.55 12.38 2.31
C SER A 90 -4.42 12.86 1.39
N ALA A 91 -4.14 12.10 0.32
CA ALA A 91 -3.15 12.43 -0.70
C ALA A 91 -3.61 13.63 -1.56
N ASN A 92 -2.65 14.43 -2.03
CA ASN A 92 -2.92 15.57 -2.90
C ASN A 92 -1.99 15.56 -4.13
N PRO A 93 -2.49 15.24 -5.34
CA PRO A 93 -3.87 14.85 -5.63
C PRO A 93 -4.24 13.48 -5.01
N PRO A 94 -5.54 13.19 -4.78
CA PRO A 94 -5.97 11.89 -4.28
C PRO A 94 -5.53 10.75 -5.21
N THR A 95 -5.05 9.65 -4.63
CA THR A 95 -4.69 8.44 -5.39
C THR A 95 -5.85 7.47 -5.55
N ASN A 96 -6.86 7.60 -4.69
CA ASN A 96 -8.11 6.85 -4.75
C ASN A 96 -9.29 7.82 -4.75
N ILE A 97 -10.36 7.47 -5.47
CA ILE A 97 -11.58 8.25 -5.57
C ILE A 97 -12.80 7.44 -5.13
N PRO A 98 -13.79 8.06 -4.45
CA PRO A 98 -14.98 7.36 -3.99
C PRO A 98 -15.87 7.01 -5.18
N ARG A 99 -16.38 5.77 -5.20
CA ARG A 99 -17.35 5.28 -6.17
C ARG A 99 -18.38 4.41 -5.48
N TRP A 100 -19.63 4.52 -5.93
CA TRP A 100 -20.64 3.55 -5.59
C TRP A 100 -20.40 2.26 -6.36
N VAL A 101 -20.34 1.14 -5.65
CA VAL A 101 -20.19 -0.20 -6.20
C VAL A 101 -21.35 -1.09 -5.79
N SER A 102 -21.62 -2.09 -6.63
CA SER A 102 -22.56 -3.17 -6.29
C SER A 102 -21.80 -4.28 -5.57
N VAL A 103 -22.30 -4.70 -4.42
CA VAL A 103 -21.73 -5.78 -3.61
C VAL A 103 -22.73 -6.91 -3.50
N ARG A 104 -22.28 -8.15 -3.70
CA ARG A 104 -23.06 -9.36 -3.41
C ARG A 104 -22.66 -9.87 -2.03
N GLY A 105 -23.58 -9.72 -1.06
CA GLY A 105 -23.42 -10.24 0.30
C GLY A 105 -24.30 -11.46 0.57
N ALA A 106 -24.16 -12.04 1.76
CA ALA A 106 -24.98 -13.18 2.20
C ALA A 106 -26.49 -12.85 2.22
N GLY A 107 -26.85 -11.59 2.52
CA GLY A 107 -28.23 -11.10 2.53
C GLY A 107 -28.72 -10.54 1.18
N GLY A 108 -27.99 -10.76 0.09
CA GLY A 108 -28.33 -10.25 -1.25
C GLY A 108 -27.44 -9.12 -1.73
N ASN A 109 -27.89 -8.44 -2.78
CA ASN A 109 -27.16 -7.34 -3.40
C ASN A 109 -27.36 -6.03 -2.63
N LEU A 110 -26.27 -5.31 -2.36
CA LEU A 110 -26.29 -4.00 -1.72
C LEU A 110 -25.37 -3.01 -2.44
N ARG A 111 -25.56 -1.73 -2.13
CA ARG A 111 -24.70 -0.63 -2.61
C ARG A 111 -23.76 -0.21 -1.50
N ALA A 112 -22.49 -0.02 -1.83
CA ALA A 112 -21.47 0.45 -0.91
C ALA A 112 -20.59 1.50 -1.58
N ILE A 113 -19.95 2.35 -0.77
CA ILE A 113 -18.88 3.23 -1.23
C ILE A 113 -17.57 2.45 -1.16
N ALA A 114 -16.83 2.44 -2.27
CA ALA A 114 -15.48 1.94 -2.35
C ALA A 114 -14.56 3.05 -2.85
N PHE A 115 -13.30 3.04 -2.41
CA PHE A 115 -12.26 3.94 -2.88
C PHE A 115 -11.44 3.19 -3.93
N VAL A 116 -11.60 3.60 -5.19
CA VAL A 116 -10.98 2.95 -6.34
C VAL A 116 -9.79 3.77 -6.84
N ALA A 117 -8.82 3.11 -7.46
CA ALA A 117 -7.64 3.76 -8.02
C ALA A 117 -8.04 4.89 -8.99
N ASP A 118 -7.43 6.05 -8.82
CA ASP A 118 -7.51 7.11 -9.83
C ASP A 118 -6.50 6.83 -10.95
N ARG A 119 -7.00 6.27 -12.05
CA ARG A 119 -6.20 5.92 -13.24
C ARG A 119 -5.57 7.14 -13.94
N SER A 120 -6.04 8.36 -13.65
CA SER A 120 -5.46 9.59 -14.21
C SER A 120 -4.29 10.13 -13.38
N GLY A 121 -4.11 9.63 -12.15
CA GLY A 121 -3.13 10.13 -11.20
C GLY A 121 -1.73 9.55 -11.43
N PRO A 122 -0.67 10.29 -11.03
CA PRO A 122 0.72 9.87 -11.19
C PRO A 122 1.13 8.70 -10.27
N ALA A 123 0.25 8.29 -9.36
CA ALA A 123 0.45 7.14 -8.48
C ALA A 123 -0.10 5.83 -9.06
N TYR A 124 -0.86 5.89 -10.16
CA TYR A 124 -1.43 4.70 -10.79
C TYR A 124 -0.37 3.95 -11.60
N ALA A 125 -0.11 2.70 -11.22
CA ALA A 125 0.80 1.81 -11.91
C ALA A 125 0.01 0.79 -12.74
N ALA A 126 -0.28 1.14 -13.99
CA ALA A 126 -0.97 0.25 -14.93
C ALA A 126 -0.03 -0.86 -15.43
N ASP A 127 -0.57 -2.08 -15.56
CA ASP A 127 -0.02 -3.17 -16.37
C ASP A 127 1.48 -3.44 -16.19
N LEU A 128 1.96 -3.36 -14.94
CA LEU A 128 3.35 -3.68 -14.64
C LEU A 128 3.64 -5.16 -14.94
N PRO A 129 4.76 -5.47 -15.63
CA PRO A 129 5.21 -6.85 -15.75
C PRO A 129 5.35 -7.48 -14.37
N GLU A 130 4.98 -8.74 -14.27
CA GLU A 130 4.97 -9.44 -13.00
C GLU A 130 6.37 -9.49 -12.35
N GLN A 131 7.41 -9.63 -13.15
CA GLN A 131 8.78 -9.63 -12.64
C GLN A 131 9.14 -8.30 -11.98
N THR A 132 8.77 -7.18 -12.61
CA THR A 132 8.93 -5.83 -12.06
C THR A 132 8.12 -5.66 -10.78
N THR A 133 6.89 -6.19 -10.74
CA THR A 133 6.05 -6.17 -9.53
C THR A 133 6.72 -6.92 -8.38
N VAL A 134 7.26 -8.12 -8.64
CA VAL A 134 7.98 -8.92 -7.63
C VAL A 134 9.22 -8.20 -7.13
N GLU A 135 10.01 -7.59 -8.01
CA GLU A 135 11.21 -6.83 -7.64
C GLU A 135 10.86 -5.63 -6.74
N ILE A 136 9.89 -4.81 -7.14
CA ILE A 136 9.45 -3.66 -6.32
C ILE A 136 8.93 -4.14 -4.96
N LEU A 137 8.08 -5.16 -4.94
CA LEU A 137 7.54 -5.70 -3.68
C LEU A 137 8.63 -6.25 -2.76
N SER A 138 9.71 -6.78 -3.34
CA SER A 138 10.85 -7.33 -2.59
C SER A 138 11.77 -6.24 -2.03
N LEU A 139 11.96 -5.15 -2.77
CA LEU A 139 13.03 -4.18 -2.52
C LEU A 139 12.58 -2.84 -1.94
N ALA A 140 11.32 -2.45 -2.13
CA ALA A 140 10.81 -1.17 -1.65
C ALA A 140 10.53 -1.21 -0.14
N ALA A 141 11.08 -0.21 0.56
CA ALA A 141 10.79 0.05 1.96
C ALA A 141 10.72 1.56 2.21
N GLY A 142 9.75 1.97 3.01
CA GLY A 142 9.51 3.35 3.39
C GLY A 142 9.30 3.48 4.89
N HIS A 143 8.96 4.68 5.34
CA HIS A 143 8.87 5.02 6.76
C HIS A 143 7.78 4.23 7.52
N ILE A 144 6.79 3.63 6.84
CA ILE A 144 5.79 2.74 7.47
C ILE A 144 6.05 1.24 7.22
N GLY A 145 7.24 0.88 6.74
CA GLY A 145 7.70 -0.49 6.54
C GLY A 145 7.88 -0.89 5.07
N SER A 146 8.21 -2.16 4.82
CA SER A 146 8.47 -2.70 3.48
C SER A 146 7.19 -3.10 2.73
N CYS A 147 7.27 -3.10 1.40
CA CYS A 147 6.21 -3.66 0.55
C CYS A 147 5.99 -5.16 0.79
N ALA A 148 7.04 -5.93 1.09
CA ALA A 148 6.88 -7.36 1.36
C ALA A 148 6.16 -7.61 2.70
N ASP A 149 6.44 -6.81 3.75
CA ASP A 149 5.68 -6.89 5.00
C ASP A 149 4.20 -6.54 4.76
N TYR A 150 3.94 -5.48 3.98
CA TYR A 150 2.58 -5.12 3.57
C TYR A 150 1.88 -6.26 2.83
N LEU A 151 2.54 -6.90 1.85
CA LEU A 151 2.00 -8.02 1.09
C LEU A 151 1.65 -9.20 2.01
N ARG A 152 2.59 -9.61 2.87
CA ARG A 152 2.38 -10.73 3.80
C ARG A 152 1.22 -10.44 4.75
N ARG A 153 1.21 -9.27 5.40
CA ARG A 153 0.12 -8.87 6.31
C ARG A 153 -1.23 -8.87 5.59
N THR A 154 -1.27 -8.38 4.36
CA THR A 154 -2.50 -8.39 3.56
C THR A 154 -2.98 -9.81 3.30
N VAL A 155 -2.10 -10.72 2.88
CA VAL A 155 -2.50 -12.12 2.66
C VAL A 155 -3.00 -12.79 3.93
N VAL A 156 -2.30 -12.64 5.06
CA VAL A 156 -2.70 -13.19 6.36
C VAL A 156 -4.08 -12.67 6.78
N GLN A 157 -4.31 -11.36 6.63
CA GLN A 157 -5.58 -10.74 7.03
C GLN A 157 -6.75 -11.13 6.13
N LEU A 158 -6.51 -11.35 4.83
CA LEU A 158 -7.52 -11.86 3.90
C LEU A 158 -7.83 -13.33 4.17
N GLU A 159 -6.81 -14.15 4.42
CA GLU A 159 -6.97 -15.57 4.73
C GLU A 159 -7.77 -15.76 6.04
N ALA A 160 -7.48 -14.98 7.08
CA ALA A 160 -8.24 -14.97 8.33
C ALA A 160 -9.75 -14.65 8.12
N ARG A 161 -10.12 -14.08 6.97
CA ARG A 161 -11.50 -13.77 6.57
C ARG A 161 -12.04 -14.73 5.50
N ASN A 162 -11.37 -15.86 5.27
CA ASN A 162 -11.68 -16.84 4.23
C ASN A 162 -11.67 -16.25 2.81
N ILE A 163 -10.85 -15.23 2.58
CA ILE A 163 -10.61 -14.61 1.27
C ILE A 163 -9.23 -15.05 0.79
N ARG A 164 -9.20 -15.90 -0.24
CA ARG A 164 -7.97 -16.39 -0.85
C ARG A 164 -7.83 -15.81 -2.26
N ASP A 165 -6.99 -14.80 -2.41
CA ASP A 165 -6.68 -14.20 -3.71
C ASP A 165 -5.47 -14.92 -4.36
N ALA A 166 -5.70 -15.62 -5.46
CA ALA A 166 -4.67 -16.43 -6.12
C ALA A 166 -3.45 -15.60 -6.57
N THR A 167 -3.67 -14.35 -7.00
CA THR A 167 -2.60 -13.45 -7.44
C THR A 167 -1.74 -13.03 -6.27
N LEU A 168 -2.33 -12.63 -5.14
CA LEU A 168 -1.57 -12.25 -3.94
C LEU A 168 -0.76 -13.41 -3.37
N TRP A 169 -1.33 -14.63 -3.36
CA TRP A 169 -0.61 -15.83 -2.93
C TRP A 169 0.57 -16.15 -3.84
N ARG A 170 0.37 -16.04 -5.16
CA ARG A 170 1.43 -16.26 -6.14
C ARG A 170 2.54 -15.21 -6.04
N LEU A 171 2.18 -13.93 -5.90
CA LEU A 171 3.15 -12.84 -5.67
C LEU A 171 3.92 -13.07 -4.37
N GLN A 172 3.24 -13.44 -3.28
CA GLN A 172 3.91 -13.75 -2.01
C GLN A 172 4.95 -14.85 -2.17
N GLY A 173 4.63 -15.94 -2.86
CA GLY A 173 5.60 -17.02 -3.11
C GLY A 173 6.77 -16.58 -3.98
N LYS A 174 6.52 -15.75 -5.00
CA LYS A 174 7.59 -15.19 -5.85
C LYS A 174 8.51 -14.22 -5.11
N VAL A 175 7.95 -13.34 -4.28
CA VAL A 175 8.72 -12.43 -3.43
C VAL A 175 9.56 -13.23 -2.43
N ALA A 176 8.99 -14.26 -1.80
CA ALA A 176 9.75 -15.14 -0.91
C ALA A 176 10.92 -15.84 -1.63
N ALA A 177 10.71 -16.33 -2.86
CA ALA A 177 11.76 -16.95 -3.65
C ALA A 177 12.84 -15.94 -4.05
N TYR A 178 12.43 -14.74 -4.46
CA TYR A 178 13.35 -13.63 -4.77
C TYR A 178 14.23 -13.31 -3.57
N LEU A 179 13.64 -13.08 -2.39
CA LEU A 179 14.37 -12.77 -1.16
C LEU A 179 15.27 -13.92 -0.68
N THR A 180 14.89 -15.17 -0.95
CA THR A 180 15.73 -16.34 -0.65
C THR A 180 16.94 -16.43 -1.59
N SER A 181 16.78 -16.02 -2.85
CA SER A 181 17.84 -16.02 -3.85
C SER A 181 18.88 -14.92 -3.65
N LEU A 182 18.52 -13.85 -2.92
CA LEU A 182 19.47 -12.85 -2.45
C LEU A 182 20.37 -13.52 -1.39
N GLN A 183 21.56 -13.96 -1.80
CA GLN A 183 22.56 -14.55 -0.91
C GLN A 183 22.77 -13.66 0.33
N SER A 184 22.83 -14.28 1.50
CA SER A 184 23.32 -13.63 2.73
C SER A 184 24.75 -13.11 2.46
N GLY A 185 24.88 -11.81 2.25
CA GLY A 185 26.18 -11.15 2.05
C GLY A 185 26.24 -10.10 0.93
N THR A 186 25.25 -10.01 0.03
CA THR A 186 25.23 -8.93 -0.97
C THR A 186 24.36 -7.78 -0.46
N PRO A 187 24.96 -6.62 -0.09
CA PRO A 187 24.16 -5.45 0.25
C PRO A 187 23.33 -5.08 -0.97
N LEU A 188 22.02 -4.97 -0.77
CA LEU A 188 21.16 -4.33 -1.76
C LEU A 188 21.80 -2.96 -2.10
N PRO A 189 21.88 -2.58 -3.39
CA PRO A 189 22.61 -1.39 -3.81
C PRO A 189 22.16 -0.20 -2.97
N ALA A 190 23.14 0.60 -2.52
CA ALA A 190 22.86 1.85 -1.83
C ALA A 190 21.97 2.75 -2.72
N PRO A 191 21.06 3.54 -2.14
CA PRO A 191 20.34 4.54 -2.91
C PRO A 191 21.37 5.48 -3.56
N THR A 192 21.33 5.58 -4.89
CA THR A 192 22.05 6.60 -5.65
C THR A 192 21.37 7.94 -5.48
#